data_AF-A0A925UBV2-F1
#
_entry.id   AF-A0A925UBV2-F1
#
_cell.length_a   1.000
_cell.length_b   1.000
_cell.length_c   1.000
_cell.angle_alpha   90.00
_cell.angle_beta   90.00
_cell.angle_gamma   90.00
#
_symmetry.space_group_name_H-M   'P 1'
#
loop_
_entity.id
_entity.type
_entity.pdbx_description
1 polymer ?
#
loop_
_entity_poly.entity_id
_entity_poly.type
_entity_poly.pdbx_seq_one_letter_code
_entity_poly.pdbx_strand_id
1 'polypeptide(L)' 'APVLAVQGEDDEYGTLAQVRGIRARLPKTRLLVIPKCGHSPHRDQPGLLAAEAARFIHENSTSPS' A
#
# COMPACT_ATOMS: atom_id res chain seq x y z
N ALA A 1 8.26 -4.08 -12.33
CA ALA A 1 7.52 -2.84 -12.01
C ALA A 1 7.53 -2.61 -10.50
N PRO A 2 7.46 -1.37 -10.02
CA PRO A 2 7.27 -1.06 -8.60
C PRO A 2 5.85 -1.45 -8.16
N VAL A 3 5.67 -1.83 -6.90
CA VAL A 3 4.35 -2.19 -6.31
C VAL A 3 4.11 -1.41 -5.03
N LEU A 4 2.90 -0.89 -4.85
CA LEU A 4 2.40 -0.38 -3.56
C LEU A 4 1.41 -1.40 -3.00
N ALA A 5 1.80 -2.09 -1.92
CA ALA A 5 0.93 -3.02 -1.21
C ALA A 5 0.35 -2.32 0.02
N VAL A 6 -0.98 -2.18 0.05
CA VAL A 6 -1.71 -1.45 1.08
C VAL A 6 -2.56 -2.42 1.91
N GLN A 7 -2.56 -2.25 3.23
CA GLN A 7 -3.47 -2.98 4.10
C GLN A 7 -3.83 -2.15 5.34
N GLY A 8 -5.10 -2.21 5.74
CA GLY A 8 -5.54 -1.70 7.04
C GLY A 8 -4.97 -2.55 8.18
N GLU A 9 -4.52 -1.92 9.26
CA GLU A 9 -3.99 -2.63 10.43
C GLU A 9 -5.06 -3.50 11.11
N ASP A 10 -6.32 -3.07 11.04
CA ASP A 10 -7.48 -3.72 11.66
C ASP A 10 -8.33 -4.47 10.61
N ASP A 11 -7.73 -4.91 9.52
CA ASP A 11 -8.41 -5.71 8.49
C ASP A 11 -8.90 -7.05 9.08
N GLU A 12 -10.22 -7.27 9.06
CA GLU A 12 -10.85 -8.48 9.62
C GLU A 12 -10.72 -9.71 8.71
N TYR A 13 -10.40 -9.52 7.42
CA TYR A 13 -10.28 -10.60 6.44
C TYR A 13 -8.83 -10.91 6.08
N GLY A 14 -7.92 -9.96 6.31
CA GLY A 14 -6.51 -10.06 5.94
C GLY A 14 -5.57 -9.97 7.14
N THR A 15 -4.36 -10.53 7.00
CA THR A 15 -3.30 -10.35 8.02
C THR A 15 -2.11 -9.61 7.44
N LEU A 16 -1.37 -8.87 8.27
CA LEU A 16 -0.15 -8.17 7.83
C LEU A 16 0.90 -9.12 7.21
N ALA A 17 0.81 -10.43 7.49
CA ALA A 17 1.65 -11.43 6.86
C ALA A 17 1.47 -11.48 5.33
N GLN A 18 0.29 -11.16 4.79
CA GLN A 18 0.02 -11.17 3.35
C GLN A 18 0.84 -10.09 2.62
N VAL A 19 0.71 -8.82 3.03
CA VAL A 19 1.50 -7.72 2.44
C VAL A 19 3.00 -7.88 2.69
N ARG A 20 3.41 -8.39 3.86
CA ARG A 20 4.82 -8.76 4.11
C ARG A 20 5.30 -9.84 3.15
N GLY A 21 4.45 -10.83 2.86
CA GLY A 21 4.71 -11.90 1.91
C GLY A 21 4.85 -11.42 0.46
N ILE A 22 4.12 -10.36 0.07
CA ILE A 22 4.30 -9.68 -1.22
C ILE A 22 5.68 -9.03 -1.28
N ARG A 23 6.05 -8.23 -0.27
CA ARG A 23 7.39 -7.59 -0.22
C ARG A 23 8.54 -8.61 -0.26
N ALA A 24 8.38 -9.75 0.40
CA ALA A 24 9.38 -10.81 0.37
C ALA A 24 9.61 -11.39 -1.04
N ARG A 25 8.55 -11.46 -1.88
CA ARG A 25 8.62 -11.98 -3.26
C ARG A 25 8.96 -10.90 -4.29
N LEU A 26 8.58 -9.66 -4.02
CA LEU A 26 8.78 -8.50 -4.86
C LEU A 26 9.54 -7.43 -4.06
N PRO A 27 10.88 -7.45 -4.04
CA PRO A 27 11.68 -6.57 -3.17
C PRO A 27 11.47 -5.07 -3.41
N LYS A 28 11.02 -4.68 -4.62
CA LYS A 28 10.66 -3.29 -4.97
C LYS A 28 9.26 -2.87 -4.47
N THR A 29 8.63 -3.66 -3.60
CA THR A 29 7.32 -3.36 -3.03
C THR A 29 7.46 -2.37 -1.87
N ARG A 30 6.72 -1.25 -1.95
CA ARG A 30 6.43 -0.40 -0.81
C ARG A 30 5.25 -0.96 -0.03
N LEU A 31 5.40 -1.08 1.29
CA LEU A 31 4.28 -1.39 2.18
C LEU A 31 3.68 -0.12 2.74
N LEU A 32 2.35 -0.04 2.70
CA LEU A 32 1.56 0.97 3.40
C LEU A 32 0.60 0.24 4.34
N VAL A 33 0.93 0.22 5.62
CA VAL A 33 0.03 -0.26 6.67
C VAL A 33 -0.66 0.97 7.28
N ILE A 34 -1.98 0.98 7.29
CA ILE A 34 -2.77 2.14 7.72
C ILE A 34 -3.35 1.84 9.11
N PRO A 35 -2.96 2.56 10.17
CA PRO A 35 -3.50 2.34 11.51
C PRO A 35 -4.97 2.75 11.58
N LYS A 36 -5.75 2.11 12.45
CA LYS A 36 -7.19 2.40 12.63
C LYS A 36 -7.97 2.32 11.32
N CYS A 37 -7.74 1.24 10.56
CA CYS A 37 -8.32 1.05 9.23
C CYS A 37 -8.63 -0.44 9.03
N GLY A 38 -9.85 -0.73 8.58
CA GLY A 38 -10.28 -2.09 8.29
C GLY A 38 -9.95 -2.52 6.86
N HIS A 39 -10.76 -3.42 6.33
CA HIS A 39 -10.54 -4.06 5.03
C HIS A 39 -10.61 -3.10 3.83
N SER A 40 -11.28 -1.96 3.96
CA SER A 40 -11.54 -1.07 2.83
C SER A 40 -10.87 0.30 3.02
N PRO A 41 -9.53 0.42 2.88
CA PRO A 41 -8.83 1.70 3.00
C PRO A 41 -9.36 2.83 2.13
N HIS A 42 -9.89 2.52 0.95
CA HIS A 42 -10.47 3.51 0.03
C HIS A 42 -11.79 4.11 0.56
N ARG A 43 -12.46 3.43 1.50
CA ARG A 43 -13.67 3.90 2.17
C ARG A 43 -13.35 4.48 3.54
N ASP A 44 -12.49 3.80 4.30
CA ASP A 44 -12.23 4.13 5.70
C ASP A 44 -11.22 5.28 5.86
N GLN A 45 -10.22 5.37 4.96
CA GLN A 45 -9.16 6.38 4.96
C GLN A 45 -8.88 6.92 3.54
N PRO A 46 -9.89 7.44 2.82
CA PRO A 46 -9.80 7.77 1.38
C PRO A 46 -8.70 8.79 1.07
N GLY A 47 -8.57 9.83 1.89
CA GLY A 47 -7.58 10.89 1.69
C GLY A 47 -6.14 10.39 1.84
N LEU A 48 -5.87 9.59 2.88
CA LEU A 48 -4.56 8.99 3.10
C LEU A 48 -4.19 8.05 1.96
N LEU A 49 -5.13 7.17 1.56
CA LEU A 49 -4.90 6.24 0.47
C LEU A 49 -4.61 6.99 -0.84
N ALA A 50 -5.41 8.00 -1.18
CA ALA A 50 -5.24 8.78 -2.40
C ALA A 50 -3.91 9.52 -2.44
N ALA A 51 -3.51 10.15 -1.32
CA ALA A 51 -2.23 10.86 -1.22
C ALA A 51 -1.04 9.91 -1.42
N GLU A 52 -1.06 8.75 -0.77
CA GLU A 52 0.01 7.75 -0.87
C GLU A 52 0.09 7.12 -2.26
N ALA A 53 -1.06 6.83 -2.87
CA ALA A 53 -1.11 6.33 -4.24
C ALA A 53 -0.57 7.37 -5.25
N ALA A 54 -0.98 8.64 -5.12
CA ALA A 54 -0.50 9.72 -5.97
C ALA A 54 1.01 9.91 -5.86
N ARG A 55 1.53 9.92 -4.63
CA ARG A 55 2.97 9.98 -4.35
C ARG A 55 3.72 8.82 -4.98
N PHE A 56 3.23 7.60 -4.79
CA PHE A 56 3.82 6.41 -5.37
C PHE A 56 3.85 6.46 -6.90
N ILE A 57 2.76 6.91 -7.54
CA ILE A 57 2.72 7.07 -9.00
C ILE A 57 3.77 8.09 -9.44
N HIS A 58 3.81 9.28 -8.84
CA HIS A 58 4.74 10.34 -9.22
C HIS A 58 6.21 9.91 -9.14
N GLU A 59 6.59 9.25 -8.04
CA GLU A 59 7.96 8.73 -7.82
C GLU A 59 8.36 7.63 -8.82
N ASN A 60 7.40 6.97 -9.46
CA ASN A 60 7.64 5.84 -10.36
C ASN A 60 7.26 6.13 -11.83
N SER A 61 6.68 7.30 -12.12
CA SER A 61 6.41 7.78 -13.49
C SER A 61 7.63 8.46 -14.14
N THR A 62 8.67 8.76 -13.36
CA THR A 62 9.91 9.31 -13.90
C THR A 62 10.85 8.17 -14.30
N SER A 63 10.90 7.84 -15.59
CA SER A 63 12.08 7.16 -16.14
C SER A 63 13.28 8.11 -15.94
N PRO A 64 14.42 7.65 -15.42
CA PRO A 64 15.63 8.46 -15.48
C PRO A 64 15.94 8.69 -16.97
N SER A 65 16.04 9.96 -17.35
CA SER A 65 16.61 10.40 -18.62
C SER A 65 18.01 9.82 -18.82
#